data_AF-A0A7K4B2P2-F1
#
_entry.id   AF-A0A7K4B2P2-F1
#
_cell.length_a   1.000
_cell.length_b   1.000
_cell.length_c   1.000
_cell.angle_alpha   90.00
_cell.angle_beta   90.00
_cell.angle_gamma   90.00
#
_symmetry.space_group_name_H-M   'P 1'
#
loop_
_entity.id
_entity.type
_entity.pdbx_description
1 polymer ?
#
loop_
_entity_poly.entity_id
_entity_poly.type
_entity_poly.pdbx_seq_one_letter_code
_entity_poly.pdbx_strand_id
1 'polypeptide(L)'
;MKLNPASLTHPTSKEEISTMYDTNAFRIFGVESNTHKKEIKSAQQASKTRAKLGAPILISDPLDFLNRIPRDERSLRDAQNCIETPRLRISERLFWFINVNQNDAEALDKLKKGQYTDAISVWSTSEELSASINLAILCHAYYLKQDINAENTKQWARIFERWAKLFKDERYWVFFEEIEQRSDFEPLATLDDFNSLKTDIWGMLVKPNVSCMKRAIATNSEDIFQRHLELIRTSNIPPRVVSEIEYDILAPLEEKLIESLDEVNRLVSENWESSCSISEKKTGIDRILESFKMSTLNK
;
A
#
# COMPACT_ATOMS: atom_id res chain seq x y z
N MET A 1 -17.87 8.38 14.48
CA MET A 1 -18.64 7.17 14.15
C MET A 1 -17.67 5.99 14.11
N LYS A 2 -17.81 5.05 15.07
CA LYS A 2 -16.77 4.05 15.43
C LYS A 2 -16.62 2.97 14.35
N LEU A 3 -15.40 2.50 14.10
CA LEU A 3 -15.22 1.18 13.47
C LEU A 3 -16.04 0.16 14.28
N ASN A 4 -16.62 -0.84 13.62
CA ASN A 4 -17.22 -1.94 14.36
C ASN A 4 -16.08 -2.76 14.98
N PRO A 5 -15.80 -2.65 16.30
CA PRO A 5 -14.66 -3.33 16.89
C PRO A 5 -14.90 -4.85 16.89
N ALA A 6 -16.17 -5.28 16.90
CA ALA A 6 -16.56 -6.68 16.93
C ALA A 6 -16.28 -7.45 15.63
N SER A 7 -15.86 -6.80 14.54
CA SER A 7 -15.48 -7.46 13.29
C SER A 7 -13.97 -7.65 13.11
N LEU A 8 -13.14 -7.19 14.06
CA LEU A 8 -11.70 -7.21 13.94
C LEU A 8 -11.12 -8.39 14.73
N THR A 9 -10.87 -9.49 14.01
CA THR A 9 -10.20 -10.70 14.50
C THR A 9 -8.91 -10.88 13.72
N HIS A 10 -7.98 -11.74 14.15
CA HIS A 10 -6.74 -11.94 13.38
C HIS A 10 -7.06 -12.24 11.89
N PRO A 11 -6.56 -11.44 10.94
CA PRO A 11 -6.85 -11.64 9.53
C PRO A 11 -6.49 -13.05 9.03
N THR A 12 -7.31 -13.60 8.13
CA THR A 12 -7.19 -15.00 7.68
C THR A 12 -6.82 -15.17 6.20
N SER A 13 -6.72 -14.09 5.42
CA SER A 13 -6.41 -14.21 3.98
C SER A 13 -5.01 -14.76 3.72
N LYS A 14 -4.92 -15.72 2.79
CA LYS A 14 -3.66 -16.28 2.29
C LYS A 14 -3.07 -15.50 1.12
N GLU A 15 -3.82 -14.57 0.53
CA GLU A 15 -3.29 -13.74 -0.55
C GLU A 15 -2.32 -12.68 -0.02
N GLU A 16 -1.30 -12.39 -0.82
CA GLU A 16 -0.25 -11.44 -0.50
C GLU A 16 -0.19 -10.35 -1.58
N ILE A 17 -0.18 -9.11 -1.13
CA ILE A 17 0.18 -7.93 -1.92
C ILE A 17 1.25 -7.21 -1.13
N SER A 18 2.29 -6.74 -1.82
CA SER A 18 3.32 -5.91 -1.20
C SER A 18 2.72 -4.56 -0.82
N THR A 19 2.83 -4.20 0.44
CA THR A 19 2.30 -2.97 1.04
C THR A 19 3.43 -2.09 1.58
N MET A 20 3.11 -0.82 1.86
CA MET A 20 4.02 0.09 2.56
C MET A 20 4.41 -0.39 3.97
N TYR A 21 3.71 -1.37 4.53
CA TYR A 21 3.95 -1.89 5.87
C TYR A 21 4.90 -3.09 5.88
N ASP A 22 5.04 -3.82 4.77
CA ASP A 22 5.78 -5.09 4.73
C ASP A 22 7.28 -4.92 4.99
N THR A 23 7.86 -3.91 4.37
CA THR A 23 9.29 -3.59 4.49
C THR A 23 9.52 -2.24 5.17
N ASN A 24 8.57 -1.80 6.00
CA ASN A 24 8.70 -0.51 6.65
C ASN A 24 9.95 -0.47 7.53
N ALA A 25 10.77 0.56 7.39
CA ALA A 25 12.09 0.59 8.05
C ALA A 25 11.98 0.60 9.58
N PHE A 26 11.00 1.32 10.14
CA PHE A 26 10.76 1.36 11.58
C PHE A 26 10.22 0.02 12.09
N ARG A 27 9.37 -0.66 11.31
CA ARG A 27 8.91 -2.03 11.60
C ARG A 27 10.05 -3.06 11.60
N ILE A 28 10.99 -2.94 10.65
CA ILE A 28 12.20 -3.78 10.57
C ILE A 28 13.02 -3.63 11.85
N PHE A 29 13.26 -2.39 12.29
CA PHE A 29 14.00 -2.10 13.52
C PHE A 29 13.22 -2.41 14.80
N GLY A 30 11.90 -2.56 14.72
CA GLY A 30 11.06 -2.86 15.88
C GLY A 30 10.83 -1.67 16.79
N VAL A 31 10.78 -0.47 16.21
CA VAL A 31 10.66 0.81 16.92
C VAL A 31 9.52 1.62 16.35
N GLU A 32 9.07 2.63 17.10
CA GLU A 32 8.07 3.59 16.66
C GLU A 32 8.66 4.62 15.69
N SER A 33 7.80 5.30 14.95
CA SER A 33 8.20 6.17 13.85
C SER A 33 8.73 7.53 14.33
N ASN A 34 8.45 7.88 15.59
CA ASN A 34 9.00 9.03 16.30
C ASN A 34 10.23 8.71 17.17
N THR A 35 10.81 7.52 17.04
CA THR A 35 12.04 7.13 17.75
C THR A 35 13.26 7.94 17.27
N HIS A 36 14.12 8.36 18.19
CA HIS A 36 15.32 9.14 17.89
C HIS A 36 16.40 8.30 17.18
N LYS A 37 17.24 8.93 16.35
CA LYS A 37 18.31 8.26 15.58
C LYS A 37 19.22 7.38 16.45
N LYS A 38 19.55 7.83 17.66
CA LYS A 38 20.40 7.08 18.61
C LYS A 38 19.75 5.77 19.05
N GLU A 39 18.45 5.78 19.31
CA GLU A 39 17.69 4.61 19.73
C GLU A 39 17.52 3.62 18.57
N ILE A 40 17.30 4.12 17.35
CA ILE A 40 17.26 3.29 16.14
C ILE A 40 18.61 2.57 15.91
N LYS A 41 19.74 3.28 16.05
CA LYS A 41 21.08 2.68 15.98
C LYS A 41 21.27 1.59 17.05
N SER A 42 20.74 1.81 18.25
CA SER A 42 20.82 0.85 19.35
C SER A 42 20.00 -0.42 19.04
N ALA A 43 18.78 -0.26 18.51
CA ALA A 43 17.94 -1.37 18.06
C ALA A 43 18.58 -2.17 16.90
N GLN A 44 19.21 -1.47 15.95
CA GLN A 44 19.95 -2.10 14.86
C GLN A 44 21.13 -2.93 15.39
N GLN A 45 21.94 -2.38 16.31
CA GLN A 45 23.09 -3.08 16.86
C GLN A 45 22.67 -4.32 17.67
N ALA A 46 21.58 -4.22 18.43
CA ALA A 46 21.00 -5.35 19.13
C ALA A 46 20.55 -6.46 18.16
N SER A 47 19.88 -6.09 17.06
CA SER A 47 19.44 -7.02 16.01
C SER A 47 20.61 -7.73 15.34
N LYS A 48 21.66 -6.97 14.95
CA LYS A 48 22.90 -7.52 14.38
C LYS A 48 23.60 -8.49 15.33
N THR A 49 23.64 -8.15 16.62
CA THR A 49 24.28 -8.99 17.64
C THR A 49 23.54 -10.31 17.83
N ARG A 50 22.20 -10.28 17.91
CA ARG A 50 21.38 -11.50 17.99
C ARG A 50 21.54 -12.39 16.76
N ALA A 51 21.50 -11.81 15.57
CA ALA A 51 21.69 -12.53 14.32
C ALA A 51 23.06 -13.27 14.28
N LYS A 52 24.13 -12.60 14.70
CA LYS A 52 25.48 -13.20 14.79
C LYS A 52 25.56 -14.37 15.78
N LEU A 53 24.78 -14.32 16.85
CA LEU A 53 24.73 -15.37 17.87
C LEU A 53 23.81 -16.54 17.49
N GLY A 54 23.21 -16.53 16.29
CA GLY A 54 22.22 -17.53 15.88
C GLY A 54 20.93 -17.51 16.73
N ALA A 55 20.72 -16.44 17.51
CA ALA A 55 19.55 -16.30 18.35
C ALA A 55 18.38 -15.75 17.52
N PRO A 56 17.14 -16.21 17.75
CA PRO A 56 15.99 -15.67 17.06
C PRO A 56 15.83 -14.18 17.39
N ILE A 57 15.52 -13.38 16.37
CA ILE A 57 15.17 -11.97 16.52
C ILE A 57 13.75 -11.89 17.10
N LEU A 58 13.66 -11.76 18.42
CA LEU A 58 12.41 -11.62 19.17
C LEU A 58 11.98 -10.14 19.22
N ILE A 59 11.56 -9.60 18.08
CA ILE A 59 10.93 -8.29 18.01
C ILE A 59 9.43 -8.51 17.85
N SER A 60 8.67 -8.07 18.84
CA SER A 60 7.20 -8.08 18.81
C SER A 60 6.70 -7.13 17.74
N ASP A 61 5.91 -7.63 16.80
CA ASP A 61 5.38 -6.87 15.68
C ASP A 61 3.92 -6.48 15.95
N PRO A 62 3.57 -5.18 16.01
CA PRO A 62 2.18 -4.74 16.15
C PRO A 62 1.28 -5.17 14.99
N LEU A 63 1.85 -5.53 13.84
CA LEU A 63 1.16 -6.02 12.65
C LEU A 63 1.63 -7.45 12.30
N ASP A 64 1.74 -8.32 13.30
CA ASP A 64 2.12 -9.74 13.14
C ASP A 64 1.22 -10.54 12.18
N PHE A 65 0.01 -10.05 11.90
CA PHE A 65 -0.89 -10.60 10.89
C PHE A 65 -0.49 -10.28 9.43
N LEU A 66 0.41 -9.31 9.21
CA LEU A 66 1.00 -9.06 7.90
C LEU A 66 2.11 -10.05 7.59
N ASN A 67 2.73 -9.92 6.42
CA ASN A 67 3.81 -10.81 6.02
C ASN A 67 4.97 -10.75 7.00
N ARG A 68 5.60 -11.90 7.22
CA ARG A 68 6.76 -12.00 8.10
C ARG A 68 7.91 -11.18 7.53
N ILE A 69 8.46 -10.32 8.37
CA ILE A 69 9.55 -9.42 7.96
C ILE A 69 10.85 -10.21 7.90
N PRO A 70 11.57 -10.19 6.76
CA PRO A 70 12.95 -10.64 6.75
C PRO A 70 13.76 -9.66 7.59
N ARG A 71 14.39 -10.13 8.68
CA ARG A 71 15.30 -9.34 9.54
C ARG A 71 16.73 -9.86 9.39
N ASP A 72 17.13 -10.09 8.15
CA ASP A 72 18.47 -10.51 7.81
C ASP A 72 19.40 -9.29 7.63
N GLU A 73 20.66 -9.54 7.35
CA GLU A 73 21.64 -8.46 7.19
C GLU A 73 21.32 -7.53 6.02
N ARG A 74 20.71 -8.08 4.94
CA ARG A 74 20.34 -7.28 3.77
C ARG A 74 19.21 -6.34 4.12
N SER A 75 18.12 -6.84 4.70
CA SER A 75 16.98 -5.99 5.05
C SER A 75 17.32 -4.94 6.11
N LEU A 76 18.20 -5.26 7.08
CA LEU A 76 18.70 -4.29 8.06
C LEU A 76 19.56 -3.19 7.43
N ARG A 77 20.30 -3.48 6.34
CA ARG A 77 21.04 -2.47 5.58
C ARG A 77 20.11 -1.63 4.70
N ASP A 78 19.16 -2.26 4.03
CA ASP A 78 18.19 -1.57 3.18
C ASP A 78 17.34 -0.60 4.01
N ALA A 79 16.83 -1.05 5.17
CA ALA A 79 16.13 -0.20 6.12
C ALA A 79 16.99 0.97 6.63
N GLN A 80 18.29 0.75 6.86
CA GLN A 80 19.21 1.82 7.25
C GLN A 80 19.33 2.88 6.15
N ASN A 81 19.49 2.46 4.90
CA ASN A 81 19.60 3.38 3.77
C ASN A 81 18.31 4.20 3.60
N CYS A 82 17.14 3.58 3.80
CA CYS A 82 15.85 4.26 3.80
C CYS A 82 15.78 5.35 4.88
N ILE A 83 16.10 5.03 6.14
CA ILE A 83 16.02 6.03 7.22
C ILE A 83 17.10 7.10 7.15
N GLU A 84 18.26 6.87 6.53
CA GLU A 84 19.28 7.92 6.37
C GLU A 84 18.92 8.89 5.23
N THR A 85 18.10 8.47 4.28
CA THR A 85 17.61 9.33 3.18
C THR A 85 16.39 10.13 3.62
N PRO A 86 16.44 11.48 3.74
CA PRO A 86 15.36 12.25 4.37
C PRO A 86 13.96 12.04 3.77
N ARG A 87 13.83 12.11 2.44
CA ARG A 87 12.56 11.87 1.74
C ARG A 87 11.99 10.47 1.99
N LEU A 88 12.85 9.44 1.98
CA LEU A 88 12.42 8.08 2.25
C LEU A 88 12.06 7.92 3.73
N ARG A 89 12.85 8.48 4.66
CA ARG A 89 12.57 8.46 6.10
C ARG A 89 11.20 9.03 6.44
N ILE A 90 10.85 10.21 5.91
CA ILE A 90 9.52 10.79 6.17
C ILE A 90 8.41 9.96 5.51
N SER A 91 8.66 9.36 4.34
CA SER A 91 7.70 8.45 3.70
C SER A 91 7.42 7.19 4.53
N GLU A 92 8.48 6.59 5.10
CA GLU A 92 8.40 5.44 6.01
C GLU A 92 7.69 5.81 7.31
N ARG A 93 7.94 7.01 7.84
CA ARG A 93 7.35 7.48 9.11
C ARG A 93 5.84 7.64 9.00
N LEU A 94 5.37 8.15 7.85
CA LEU A 94 3.96 8.41 7.57
C LEU A 94 3.07 7.17 7.79
N PHE A 95 3.60 6.00 7.44
CA PHE A 95 2.87 4.72 7.50
C PHE A 95 3.33 3.84 8.67
N TRP A 96 3.81 4.43 9.77
CA TRP A 96 4.22 3.66 10.92
C TRP A 96 3.80 4.30 12.26
N PHE A 97 3.54 3.43 13.24
CA PHE A 97 2.96 3.82 14.52
C PHE A 97 3.85 4.80 15.30
N ILE A 98 3.20 5.69 16.05
CA ILE A 98 3.85 6.64 16.95
C ILE A 98 3.49 6.36 18.40
N ASN A 99 4.39 6.72 19.31
CA ASN A 99 4.17 6.64 20.74
C ASN A 99 4.56 7.96 21.40
N VAL A 100 3.57 8.78 21.76
CA VAL A 100 3.81 10.09 22.39
C VAL A 100 3.23 10.21 23.79
N ASN A 101 2.35 9.29 24.19
CA ASN A 101 1.68 9.32 25.48
C ASN A 101 1.37 7.91 26.00
N GLN A 102 0.85 7.83 27.23
CA GLN A 102 0.56 6.55 27.89
C GLN A 102 -0.52 5.74 27.17
N ASN A 103 -1.50 6.38 26.54
CA ASN A 103 -2.55 5.68 25.80
C ASN A 103 -1.98 4.99 24.55
N ASP A 104 -1.04 5.65 23.85
CA ASP A 104 -0.34 5.03 22.73
C ASP A 104 0.50 3.84 23.19
N ALA A 105 1.25 3.99 24.28
CA ALA A 105 2.04 2.90 24.85
C ALA A 105 1.15 1.69 25.22
N GLU A 106 0.00 1.92 25.85
CA GLU A 106 -0.96 0.86 26.20
C GLU A 106 -1.53 0.18 24.95
N ALA A 107 -1.99 0.95 23.96
CA ALA A 107 -2.57 0.42 22.74
C ALA A 107 -1.55 -0.38 21.92
N LEU A 108 -0.29 0.09 21.84
CA LEU A 108 0.78 -0.62 21.15
C LEU A 108 1.16 -1.93 21.85
N ASP A 109 1.17 -1.97 23.18
CA ASP A 109 1.37 -3.20 23.94
C ASP A 109 0.25 -4.21 23.69
N LYS A 110 -1.01 -3.75 23.64
CA LYS A 110 -2.17 -4.57 23.24
C LYS A 110 -2.01 -5.12 21.82
N LEU A 111 -1.59 -4.31 20.84
CA LEU A 111 -1.33 -4.78 19.48
C LEU A 111 -0.24 -5.86 19.43
N LYS A 112 0.87 -5.63 20.13
CA LYS A 112 1.99 -6.59 20.24
C LYS A 112 1.57 -7.95 20.83
N LYS A 113 0.43 -8.00 21.52
CA LYS A 113 -0.20 -9.21 22.10
C LYS A 113 -1.36 -9.78 21.27
N GLY A 114 -1.61 -9.24 20.08
CA GLY A 114 -2.73 -9.63 19.22
C GLY A 114 -4.12 -9.14 19.70
N GLN A 115 -4.17 -8.21 20.66
CA GLN A 115 -5.40 -7.68 21.24
C GLN A 115 -5.89 -6.45 20.45
N TYR A 116 -6.18 -6.64 19.16
CA TYR A 116 -6.48 -5.54 18.24
C TYR A 116 -7.74 -4.74 18.63
N THR A 117 -8.79 -5.43 19.09
CA THR A 117 -10.05 -4.79 19.53
C THR A 117 -9.83 -3.83 20.69
N ASP A 118 -8.97 -4.22 21.62
CA ASP A 118 -8.68 -3.44 22.81
C ASP A 118 -7.82 -2.24 22.47
N ALA A 119 -6.79 -2.42 21.63
CA ALA A 119 -5.98 -1.31 21.13
C ALA A 119 -6.84 -0.25 20.42
N ILE A 120 -7.80 -0.70 19.61
CA ILE A 120 -8.75 0.19 18.95
C ILE A 120 -9.65 0.89 19.95
N SER A 121 -10.08 0.20 21.02
CA SER A 121 -10.89 0.81 22.07
C SER A 121 -10.13 1.97 22.73
N VAL A 122 -8.87 1.78 23.08
CA VAL A 122 -8.01 2.82 23.69
C VAL A 122 -7.91 4.04 22.78
N TRP A 123 -7.52 3.86 21.51
CA TRP A 123 -7.39 4.99 20.59
C TRP A 123 -8.72 5.63 20.19
N SER A 124 -9.80 4.85 20.08
CA SER A 124 -11.11 5.37 19.67
C SER A 124 -11.79 6.25 20.72
N THR A 125 -11.31 6.20 21.97
CA THR A 125 -11.77 7.06 23.06
C THR A 125 -10.89 8.29 23.26
N SER A 126 -9.77 8.40 22.56
CA SER A 126 -8.84 9.51 22.67
C SER A 126 -9.11 10.57 21.61
N GLU A 127 -9.01 11.85 21.99
CA GLU A 127 -9.06 12.99 21.07
C GLU A 127 -7.66 13.40 20.56
N GLU A 128 -6.62 12.69 21.01
CA GLU A 128 -5.24 12.96 20.62
C GLU A 128 -5.02 12.70 19.13
N LEU A 129 -4.21 13.56 18.51
CA LEU A 129 -3.83 13.39 17.11
C LEU A 129 -3.10 12.06 16.89
N SER A 130 -2.29 11.62 17.85
CA SER A 130 -1.55 10.36 17.77
C SER A 130 -2.46 9.14 17.67
N ALA A 131 -3.54 9.12 18.45
CA ALA A 131 -4.55 8.08 18.40
C ALA A 131 -5.24 8.03 17.02
N SER A 132 -5.51 9.20 16.42
CA SER A 132 -6.10 9.28 15.08
C SER A 132 -5.18 8.73 13.98
N ILE A 133 -3.87 9.02 14.07
CA ILE A 133 -2.82 8.50 13.16
C ILE A 133 -2.72 6.99 13.30
N ASN A 134 -2.56 6.49 14.52
CA ASN A 134 -2.39 5.08 14.82
C ASN A 134 -3.62 4.25 14.39
N LEU A 135 -4.84 4.78 14.57
CA LEU A 135 -6.05 4.16 14.03
C LEU A 135 -6.08 4.10 12.50
N ALA A 136 -5.62 5.14 11.81
CA ALA A 136 -5.57 5.15 10.35
C ALA A 136 -4.62 4.08 9.81
N ILE A 137 -3.45 3.95 10.43
CA ILE A 137 -2.46 2.93 10.12
C ILE A 137 -3.05 1.52 10.36
N LEU A 138 -3.55 1.26 11.56
CA LEU A 138 -4.06 -0.07 11.92
C LEU A 138 -5.21 -0.50 11.02
N CYS A 139 -6.19 0.38 10.79
CA CYS A 139 -7.36 0.02 9.99
C CYS A 139 -6.99 -0.23 8.53
N HIS A 140 -6.07 0.56 7.98
CA HIS A 140 -5.60 0.37 6.62
C HIS A 140 -4.83 -0.95 6.48
N ALA A 141 -3.83 -1.17 7.33
CA ALA A 141 -3.05 -2.42 7.36
C ALA A 141 -3.95 -3.65 7.52
N TYR A 142 -4.93 -3.57 8.44
CA TYR A 142 -5.87 -4.66 8.68
C TYR A 142 -6.69 -5.01 7.43
N TYR A 143 -7.31 -4.02 6.78
CA TYR A 143 -8.17 -4.27 5.61
C TYR A 143 -7.39 -4.66 4.37
N LEU A 144 -6.14 -4.22 4.23
CA LEU A 144 -5.23 -4.73 3.19
C LEU A 144 -5.04 -6.25 3.29
N LYS A 145 -5.02 -6.81 4.50
CA LYS A 145 -4.92 -8.25 4.71
C LYS A 145 -6.28 -8.94 4.69
N GLN A 146 -7.27 -8.39 5.37
CA GLN A 146 -8.56 -9.05 5.57
C GLN A 146 -9.48 -9.00 4.35
N ASP A 147 -9.45 -7.90 3.59
CA ASP A 147 -10.37 -7.60 2.49
C ASP A 147 -9.61 -7.07 1.28
N ILE A 148 -8.66 -7.89 0.81
CA ILE A 148 -7.73 -7.56 -0.27
C ILE A 148 -8.43 -7.29 -1.60
N ASN A 149 -9.62 -7.87 -1.81
CA ASN A 149 -10.44 -7.77 -3.02
C ASN A 149 -11.53 -6.69 -2.93
N ALA A 150 -11.49 -5.86 -1.88
CA ALA A 150 -12.40 -4.74 -1.63
C ALA A 150 -13.90 -5.13 -1.66
N GLU A 151 -14.26 -6.26 -1.08
CA GLU A 151 -15.65 -6.70 -0.94
C GLU A 151 -16.43 -5.77 0.01
N ASN A 152 -15.75 -5.18 1.01
CA ASN A 152 -16.34 -4.26 1.97
C ASN A 152 -16.04 -2.80 1.64
N THR A 153 -16.57 -2.33 0.51
CA THR A 153 -16.39 -0.96 0.00
C THR A 153 -16.73 0.13 1.03
N LYS A 154 -17.74 -0.10 1.88
CA LYS A 154 -18.13 0.85 2.94
C LYS A 154 -17.03 1.05 3.99
N GLN A 155 -16.30 0.00 4.36
CA GLN A 155 -15.23 0.11 5.34
C GLN A 155 -13.98 0.72 4.71
N TRP A 156 -13.67 0.36 3.46
CA TRP A 156 -12.61 1.03 2.69
C TRP A 156 -12.83 2.53 2.53
N ALA A 157 -14.06 2.95 2.18
CA ALA A 157 -14.40 4.38 2.10
C ALA A 157 -14.15 5.11 3.43
N ARG A 158 -14.45 4.47 4.58
CA ARG A 158 -14.17 5.02 5.92
C ARG A 158 -12.68 5.11 6.23
N ILE A 159 -11.88 4.15 5.76
CA ILE A 159 -10.42 4.17 5.91
C ILE A 159 -9.85 5.36 5.13
N PHE A 160 -10.27 5.52 3.87
CA PHE A 160 -9.84 6.67 3.06
C PHE A 160 -10.35 8.00 3.61
N GLU A 161 -11.56 8.06 4.16
CA GLU A 161 -12.06 9.25 4.85
C GLU A 161 -11.20 9.62 6.08
N ARG A 162 -10.74 8.61 6.83
CA ARG A 162 -9.87 8.84 7.99
C ARG A 162 -8.52 9.43 7.57
N TRP A 163 -7.90 8.87 6.55
CA TRP A 163 -6.67 9.43 5.96
C TRP A 163 -6.91 10.82 5.37
N ALA A 164 -8.04 11.04 4.68
CA ALA A 164 -8.41 12.35 4.14
C ALA A 164 -8.46 13.43 5.21
N LYS A 165 -9.01 13.11 6.39
CA LYS A 165 -9.07 14.03 7.53
C LYS A 165 -7.69 14.39 8.03
N LEU A 166 -6.79 13.41 8.17
CA LEU A 166 -5.41 13.66 8.58
C LEU A 166 -4.66 14.53 7.57
N PHE A 167 -4.73 14.19 6.28
CA PHE A 167 -3.97 14.92 5.25
C PHE A 167 -4.45 16.36 5.04
N LYS A 168 -5.70 16.67 5.38
CA LYS A 168 -6.27 18.03 5.33
C LYS A 168 -6.08 18.82 6.62
N ASP A 169 -5.61 18.21 7.70
CA ASP A 169 -5.40 18.87 8.98
C ASP A 169 -4.00 19.45 9.06
N GLU A 170 -3.85 20.77 9.09
CA GLU A 170 -2.53 21.39 9.21
C GLU A 170 -1.83 21.04 10.53
N ARG A 171 -2.59 20.74 11.59
CA ARG A 171 -2.00 20.29 12.87
C ARG A 171 -1.29 18.96 12.72
N TYR A 172 -1.77 18.10 11.82
CA TYR A 172 -1.10 16.84 11.49
C TYR A 172 0.29 17.10 10.89
N TRP A 173 0.38 18.02 9.93
CA TRP A 173 1.64 18.34 9.26
C TRP A 173 2.63 19.04 10.18
N VAL A 174 2.19 20.00 10.99
CA VAL A 174 3.04 20.65 12.01
C VAL A 174 3.60 19.61 12.98
N PHE A 175 2.74 18.73 13.50
CA PHE A 175 3.18 17.66 14.40
C PHE A 175 4.17 16.69 13.72
N PHE A 176 3.94 16.36 12.45
CA PHE A 176 4.81 15.47 11.68
C PHE A 176 6.19 16.08 11.41
N GLU A 177 6.24 17.38 11.11
CA GLU A 177 7.48 18.16 10.97
C GLU A 177 8.23 18.27 12.30
N GLU A 178 7.53 18.49 13.41
CA GLU A 178 8.13 18.51 14.76
C GLU A 178 8.80 17.18 15.12
N ILE A 179 8.18 16.04 14.76
CA ILE A 179 8.82 14.73 14.96
C ILE A 179 10.14 14.65 14.19
N GLU A 180 10.17 15.08 12.93
CA GLU A 180 11.40 15.07 12.13
C GLU A 180 12.47 15.97 12.76
N GLN A 181 12.13 17.20 13.14
CA GLN A 181 13.06 18.15 13.75
C GLN A 181 13.67 17.64 15.06
N ARG A 182 12.90 16.89 15.86
CA ARG A 182 13.36 16.36 17.14
C ARG A 182 14.09 15.02 17.02
N SER A 183 14.13 14.39 15.85
CA SER A 183 14.58 12.99 15.70
C SER A 183 16.11 12.77 15.61
N ASP A 184 16.92 13.83 15.75
CA ASP A 184 18.39 13.81 15.69
C ASP A 184 18.97 13.26 14.38
N PHE A 185 18.21 13.34 13.28
CA PHE A 185 18.70 12.97 11.95
C PHE A 185 19.42 14.13 11.27
N GLU A 186 20.49 13.79 10.54
CA GLU A 186 21.27 14.72 9.75
C GLU A 186 21.57 14.08 8.38
N PRO A 187 21.21 14.72 7.25
CA PRO A 187 20.43 15.96 7.19
C PRO A 187 18.95 15.73 7.56
N LEU A 188 18.29 16.79 8.04
CA LEU A 188 16.83 16.84 8.19
C LEU A 188 16.12 16.86 6.82
N ALA A 189 14.88 16.39 6.78
CA ALA A 189 14.03 16.61 5.61
C ALA A 189 13.75 18.10 5.40
N THR A 190 13.81 18.52 4.15
CA THR A 190 13.59 19.90 3.72
C THR A 190 12.10 20.19 3.51
N LEU A 191 11.74 21.48 3.41
CA LEU A 191 10.38 21.88 3.05
C LEU A 191 9.93 21.28 1.70
N ASP A 192 10.85 21.17 0.74
CA ASP A 192 10.57 20.56 -0.56
C ASP A 192 10.29 19.06 -0.44
N ASP A 193 10.98 18.36 0.47
CA ASP A 193 10.67 16.95 0.77
C ASP A 193 9.25 16.79 1.31
N PHE A 194 8.81 17.66 2.24
CA PHE A 194 7.44 17.64 2.76
C PHE A 194 6.40 18.02 1.71
N ASN A 195 6.67 19.02 0.86
CA ASN A 195 5.76 19.42 -0.22
C ASN A 195 5.61 18.31 -1.27
N SER A 196 6.71 17.64 -1.62
CA SER A 196 6.67 16.47 -2.49
C SER A 196 5.86 15.35 -1.83
N LEU A 197 6.09 15.07 -0.54
CA LEU A 197 5.34 14.05 0.18
C LEU A 197 3.83 14.36 0.17
N LYS A 198 3.43 15.60 0.49
CA LYS A 198 2.01 16.05 0.44
C LYS A 198 1.38 15.84 -0.93
N THR A 199 2.15 15.98 -2.00
CA THR A 199 1.70 15.76 -3.38
C THR A 199 1.53 14.27 -3.68
N ASP A 200 2.48 13.44 -3.26
CA ASP A 200 2.56 12.01 -3.61
C ASP A 200 1.68 11.12 -2.70
N ILE A 201 1.27 11.63 -1.54
CA ILE A 201 0.74 10.84 -0.43
C ILE A 201 -0.48 9.99 -0.77
N TRP A 202 -1.37 10.50 -1.61
CA TRP A 202 -2.56 9.77 -2.04
C TRP A 202 -2.20 8.60 -2.94
N GLY A 203 -1.28 8.79 -3.88
CA GLY A 203 -0.75 7.73 -4.73
C GLY A 203 -0.06 6.64 -3.89
N MET A 204 0.69 7.05 -2.86
CA MET A 204 1.29 6.10 -1.92
C MET A 204 0.24 5.30 -1.15
N LEU A 205 -0.79 5.97 -0.62
CA LEU A 205 -1.85 5.34 0.18
C LEU A 205 -2.62 4.27 -0.61
N VAL A 206 -2.96 4.55 -1.87
CA VAL A 206 -3.80 3.67 -2.71
C VAL A 206 -3.01 2.70 -3.58
N LYS A 207 -1.67 2.75 -3.54
CA LYS A 207 -0.78 1.86 -4.30
C LYS A 207 -1.13 0.37 -4.14
N PRO A 208 -1.51 -0.14 -2.95
CA PRO A 208 -1.94 -1.53 -2.83
C PRO A 208 -3.20 -1.84 -3.65
N ASN A 209 -4.21 -0.95 -3.64
CA ASN A 209 -5.43 -1.08 -4.45
C ASN A 209 -5.11 -1.06 -5.96
N VAL A 210 -4.14 -0.23 -6.38
CA VAL A 210 -3.63 -0.23 -7.77
C VAL A 210 -2.98 -1.56 -8.11
N SER A 211 -2.22 -2.13 -7.18
CA SER A 211 -1.62 -3.45 -7.35
C SER A 211 -2.68 -4.56 -7.45
N CYS A 212 -3.77 -4.48 -6.68
CA CYS A 212 -4.93 -5.37 -6.83
C CYS A 212 -5.53 -5.27 -8.23
N MET A 213 -5.75 -4.06 -8.74
CA MET A 213 -6.32 -3.85 -10.08
C MET A 213 -5.41 -4.40 -11.19
N LYS A 214 -4.10 -4.16 -11.12
CA LYS A 214 -3.13 -4.72 -12.08
C LYS A 214 -3.13 -6.24 -12.06
N ARG A 215 -3.20 -6.85 -10.88
CA ARG A 215 -3.32 -8.31 -10.72
C ARG A 215 -4.66 -8.84 -11.24
N ALA A 216 -5.76 -8.13 -10.99
CA ALA A 216 -7.09 -8.49 -11.47
C ALA A 216 -7.14 -8.51 -13.00
N ILE A 217 -6.52 -7.52 -13.67
CA ILE A 217 -6.37 -7.51 -15.13
C ILE A 217 -5.57 -8.73 -15.59
N ALA A 218 -4.42 -9.00 -14.97
CA ALA A 218 -3.57 -10.15 -15.34
C ALA A 218 -4.25 -11.51 -15.14
N THR A 219 -5.23 -11.59 -14.24
CA THR A 219 -5.98 -12.82 -13.92
C THR A 219 -7.41 -12.82 -14.48
N ASN A 220 -7.75 -11.84 -15.33
CA ASN A 220 -9.08 -11.65 -15.91
C ASN A 220 -10.24 -11.61 -14.89
N SER A 221 -9.99 -11.06 -13.71
CA SER A 221 -10.98 -10.91 -12.63
C SER A 221 -11.64 -9.53 -12.70
N GLU A 222 -12.59 -9.36 -13.62
CA GLU A 222 -13.25 -8.08 -13.89
C GLU A 222 -13.96 -7.51 -12.65
N ASP A 223 -14.58 -8.37 -11.83
CA ASP A 223 -15.31 -7.96 -10.63
C ASP A 223 -14.39 -7.31 -9.58
N ILE A 224 -13.19 -7.88 -9.37
CA ILE A 224 -12.18 -7.31 -8.47
C ILE A 224 -11.70 -5.96 -9.00
N PHE A 225 -11.39 -5.89 -10.30
CA PHE A 225 -10.97 -4.65 -10.94
C PHE A 225 -12.01 -3.54 -10.74
N GLN A 226 -13.28 -3.82 -11.07
CA GLN A 226 -14.37 -2.85 -10.94
C GLN A 226 -14.59 -2.41 -9.49
N ARG A 227 -14.51 -3.32 -8.51
CA ARG A 227 -14.65 -2.96 -7.08
C ARG A 227 -13.57 -1.96 -6.64
N HIS A 228 -12.31 -2.21 -6.97
CA HIS A 228 -11.22 -1.30 -6.58
C HIS A 228 -11.29 0.03 -7.33
N LEU A 229 -11.64 0.03 -8.62
CA LEU A 229 -11.78 1.24 -9.40
C LEU A 229 -12.91 2.12 -8.88
N GLU A 230 -14.10 1.54 -8.64
CA GLU A 230 -15.24 2.26 -8.09
C GLU A 230 -14.95 2.77 -6.68
N LEU A 231 -14.29 1.96 -5.85
CA LEU A 231 -13.86 2.39 -4.54
C LEU A 231 -12.96 3.64 -4.62
N ILE A 232 -12.00 3.69 -5.54
CA ILE A 232 -11.12 4.85 -5.72
C ILE A 232 -11.91 6.07 -6.22
N ARG A 233 -12.80 5.89 -7.21
CA ARG A 233 -13.61 6.97 -7.80
C ARG A 233 -14.58 7.62 -6.82
N THR A 234 -15.18 6.80 -5.95
CA THR A 234 -16.22 7.24 -5.01
C THR A 234 -15.66 7.73 -3.66
N SER A 235 -14.36 7.54 -3.43
CA SER A 235 -13.71 7.97 -2.20
C SER A 235 -13.24 9.42 -2.25
N ASN A 236 -12.88 9.98 -1.10
CA ASN A 236 -12.36 11.35 -0.97
C ASN A 236 -10.92 11.54 -1.51
N ILE A 237 -10.52 10.75 -2.51
CA ILE A 237 -9.22 10.83 -3.18
C ILE A 237 -9.27 12.01 -4.17
N PRO A 238 -8.23 12.85 -4.27
CA PRO A 238 -8.23 13.98 -5.20
C PRO A 238 -8.44 13.53 -6.65
N PRO A 239 -9.30 14.21 -7.45
CA PRO A 239 -9.59 13.82 -8.82
C PRO A 239 -8.36 13.65 -9.71
N ARG A 240 -7.35 14.52 -9.53
CA ARG A 240 -6.06 14.40 -10.21
C ARG A 240 -5.41 13.03 -10.01
N VAL A 241 -5.40 12.53 -8.77
CA VAL A 241 -4.80 11.24 -8.42
C VAL A 241 -5.61 10.10 -9.00
N VAL A 242 -6.95 10.21 -9.00
CA VAL A 242 -7.83 9.23 -9.66
C VAL A 242 -7.49 9.13 -11.15
N SER A 243 -7.38 10.27 -11.86
CA SER A 243 -7.03 10.28 -13.28
C SER A 243 -5.63 9.74 -13.56
N GLU A 244 -4.63 10.04 -12.72
CA GLU A 244 -3.28 9.47 -12.83
C GLU A 244 -3.32 7.94 -12.68
N ILE A 245 -4.09 7.41 -11.72
CA ILE A 245 -4.26 5.96 -11.52
C ILE A 245 -4.96 5.30 -12.71
N GLU A 246 -6.03 5.92 -13.22
CA GLU A 246 -6.75 5.41 -14.37
C GLU A 246 -5.84 5.33 -15.59
N TYR A 247 -5.06 6.38 -15.86
CA TYR A 247 -4.07 6.40 -16.92
C TYR A 247 -3.03 5.29 -16.74
N ASP A 248 -2.44 5.16 -15.55
CA ASP A 248 -1.43 4.14 -15.22
C ASP A 248 -1.91 2.70 -15.40
N ILE A 249 -3.22 2.47 -15.32
CA ILE A 249 -3.83 1.14 -15.46
C ILE A 249 -4.33 0.90 -16.88
N LEU A 250 -4.92 1.90 -17.51
CA LEU A 250 -5.55 1.79 -18.83
C LEU A 250 -4.55 1.93 -19.97
N ALA A 251 -3.52 2.77 -19.84
CA ALA A 251 -2.55 2.99 -20.92
C ALA A 251 -1.90 1.69 -21.43
N PRO A 252 -1.44 0.76 -20.57
CA PRO A 252 -0.92 -0.52 -21.05
C PRO A 252 -1.96 -1.41 -21.75
N LEU A 253 -3.25 -1.24 -21.44
CA LEU A 253 -4.34 -1.96 -22.12
C LEU A 253 -4.67 -1.34 -23.46
N GLU A 254 -4.66 -0.01 -23.54
CA GLU A 254 -4.82 0.74 -24.78
C GLU A 254 -3.70 0.41 -25.78
N GLU A 255 -2.44 0.41 -25.33
CA GLU A 255 -1.30 0.01 -26.16
C GLU A 255 -1.45 -1.41 -26.70
N LYS A 256 -1.81 -2.38 -25.84
CA LYS A 256 -2.07 -3.76 -26.28
C LYS A 256 -3.22 -3.85 -27.27
N LEU A 257 -4.29 -3.07 -27.09
CA LEU A 257 -5.42 -3.06 -28.02
C LEU A 257 -4.99 -2.50 -29.38
N ILE A 258 -4.19 -1.42 -29.40
CA ILE A 258 -3.64 -0.84 -30.62
C ILE A 258 -2.75 -1.86 -31.34
N GLU A 259 -1.80 -2.48 -30.63
CA GLU A 259 -0.93 -3.53 -31.20
C GLU A 259 -1.74 -4.70 -31.80
N SER A 260 -2.81 -5.09 -31.11
CA SER A 260 -3.72 -6.15 -31.55
C SER A 260 -4.50 -5.76 -32.80
N LEU A 261 -4.97 -4.51 -32.88
CA LEU A 261 -5.66 -3.98 -34.05
C LEU A 261 -4.71 -3.88 -35.25
N ASP A 262 -3.47 -3.44 -35.04
CA ASP A 262 -2.44 -3.36 -36.08
C ASP A 262 -2.09 -4.74 -36.62
N GLU A 263 -1.98 -5.75 -35.75
CA GLU A 263 -1.75 -7.14 -36.16
C GLU A 263 -2.92 -7.71 -36.96
N VAL A 264 -4.16 -7.46 -36.52
CA VAL A 264 -5.36 -7.85 -37.29
C VAL A 264 -5.36 -7.16 -38.66
N ASN A 265 -5.06 -5.86 -38.72
CA ASN A 265 -4.98 -5.10 -39.97
C ASN A 265 -3.90 -5.65 -40.91
N ARG A 266 -2.74 -6.03 -40.37
CA ARG A 266 -1.65 -6.68 -41.13
C ARG A 266 -2.08 -8.02 -41.69
N LEU A 267 -2.65 -8.90 -40.85
CA LEU A 267 -3.13 -10.23 -41.25
C LEU A 267 -4.25 -10.16 -42.29
N VAL A 268 -5.17 -9.19 -42.16
CA VAL A 268 -6.17 -8.93 -43.19
C VAL A 268 -5.48 -8.49 -44.47
N SER A 269 -4.61 -7.48 -44.44
CA SER A 269 -3.94 -6.96 -45.65
C SER A 269 -3.11 -8.00 -46.40
N GLU A 270 -2.45 -8.93 -45.69
CA GLU A 270 -1.64 -9.99 -46.28
C GLU A 270 -2.47 -11.14 -46.89
N ASN A 271 -3.63 -11.45 -46.30
CA ASN A 271 -4.47 -12.57 -46.73
C ASN A 271 -5.66 -12.14 -47.61
N TRP A 272 -5.79 -10.84 -47.88
CA TRP A 272 -6.94 -10.29 -48.59
C TRP A 272 -6.65 -10.13 -50.08
N GLU A 273 -7.00 -11.16 -50.86
CA GLU A 273 -7.11 -11.02 -52.32
C GLU A 273 -8.42 -10.31 -52.70
N SER A 274 -8.33 -9.35 -53.63
CA SER A 274 -9.42 -8.46 -54.08
C SER A 274 -10.67 -9.17 -54.63
N SER A 275 -10.60 -10.49 -54.85
CA SER A 275 -11.63 -11.35 -55.46
C SER A 275 -12.43 -12.23 -54.48
N CYS A 276 -12.17 -12.20 -53.17
CA CYS A 276 -12.85 -13.08 -52.22
C CYS A 276 -14.34 -12.75 -52.01
N SER A 277 -15.17 -13.79 -51.91
CA SER A 277 -16.59 -13.71 -51.54
C SER A 277 -16.79 -13.31 -50.07
N ILE A 278 -18.01 -12.87 -49.72
CA ILE A 278 -18.35 -12.44 -48.34
C ILE A 278 -18.19 -13.58 -47.32
N SER A 279 -18.49 -14.84 -47.70
CA SER A 279 -18.32 -15.98 -46.78
C SER A 279 -16.86 -16.29 -46.51
N GLU A 280 -15.99 -16.22 -47.52
CA GLU A 280 -14.55 -16.42 -47.38
C GLU A 280 -13.92 -15.34 -46.49
N LYS A 281 -14.38 -14.08 -46.64
CA LYS A 281 -13.98 -12.96 -45.79
C LYS A 281 -14.36 -13.18 -44.32
N LYS A 282 -15.58 -13.68 -44.07
CA LYS A 282 -16.05 -13.98 -42.70
C LYS A 282 -15.21 -15.12 -42.07
N THR A 283 -14.96 -16.20 -42.80
CA THR A 283 -14.14 -17.32 -42.32
C THR A 283 -12.68 -16.89 -42.07
N GLY A 284 -12.12 -15.98 -42.88
CA GLY A 284 -10.81 -15.39 -42.64
C GLY A 284 -10.75 -14.58 -41.34
N ILE A 285 -11.75 -13.72 -41.10
CA ILE A 285 -11.86 -12.95 -39.86
C ILE A 285 -12.00 -13.86 -38.64
N ASP A 286 -12.86 -14.89 -38.72
CA ASP A 286 -13.06 -15.84 -37.61
C ASP A 286 -11.75 -16.59 -37.26
N ARG A 287 -10.96 -17.00 -38.27
CA ARG A 287 -9.63 -17.61 -38.06
C ARG A 287 -8.62 -16.65 -37.42
N ILE A 288 -8.60 -15.39 -37.86
CA ILE A 288 -7.72 -14.36 -37.28
C ILE A 288 -8.10 -14.14 -35.81
N LEU A 289 -9.40 -14.01 -35.51
CA LEU A 289 -9.90 -13.87 -34.14
C LEU A 289 -9.58 -15.09 -33.26
N GLU A 290 -9.65 -16.32 -33.78
CA GLU A 290 -9.22 -17.51 -33.04
C GLU A 290 -7.71 -17.51 -32.79
N SER A 291 -6.88 -17.17 -33.77
CA SER A 291 -5.41 -17.07 -33.58
C SER A 291 -5.05 -16.02 -32.52
N PHE A 292 -5.80 -14.92 -32.47
CA PHE A 292 -5.63 -13.85 -31.50
C PHE A 292 -6.04 -14.28 -30.09
N LYS A 293 -7.16 -15.01 -29.94
CA LYS A 293 -7.55 -15.61 -28.64
C LYS A 293 -6.51 -16.61 -28.13
N MET A 294 -5.93 -17.40 -29.03
CA MET A 294 -4.92 -18.40 -28.65
C MET A 294 -3.56 -17.78 -28.28
N SER A 295 -3.19 -16.62 -28.84
CA SER A 295 -1.94 -15.92 -28.50
C SER A 295 -2.04 -15.11 -27.21
N THR A 296 -3.24 -14.65 -26.85
CA THR A 296 -3.53 -13.91 -25.61
C THR A 296 -3.75 -14.83 -24.40
N LEU A 297 -4.14 -16.10 -24.60
CA LEU A 297 -4.32 -17.09 -23.53
C LEU A 297 -3.05 -17.88 -23.14
N ASN A 298 -2.00 -17.86 -23.98
CA ASN A 298 -0.78 -18.65 -23.79
C ASN A 298 0.44 -17.82 -23.29
N LYS A 299 0.22 -16.60 -22.80
CA LYS A 299 1.26 -15.73 -22.21
C LYS A 299 0.83 -15.26 -20.83
#